data_AF-A0A4Q0YNU6-F1
#
_entry.id   AF-A0A4Q0YNU6-F1
#
_cell.length_a   1.000
_cell.length_b   1.000
_cell.length_c   1.000
_cell.angle_alpha   90.00
_cell.angle_beta   90.00
_cell.angle_gamma   90.00
#
_symmetry.space_group_name_H-M   'P 1'
#
loop_
_entity.id
_entity.type
_entity.pdbx_description
1 polymer ?
#
loop_
_entity_poly.entity_id
_entity_poly.type
_entity_poly.pdbx_seq_one_letter_code
_entity_poly.pdbx_strand_id
1 'polypeptide(L)'
;MAELTITSLNDIKVAGFDLVYINSQGTTEKFSDALVAIAKGDLVVIKDGEKVPVDEIIKSSGINVKSLESVFLENVLTQDQKLNQLLDQVKQQSIAKDNALKKIEQLEREKLELKEQKKEADDEKAENARKENLDDTLDELSQLNADIKKAQEELAQKRSELKQKNLEQLEVIKVIQEQPLSEEVLAIAEELAAAAADGEEGEEEEGIDEEGKAPKLMQASESLESPTSGTSSGSSNAKPVEEEIPPNSLSVSLAKEDDSGRSGDFITNVNAGLTLVGTTNPSSKVSLEIDGNKFDVVADASGNFEFELDSEFVDGEYEILIESVDTNGQEAAFSKVLVIDTVAPDAPSVALSDESDTGIKFDKLTYDNKPFFNGKGEAGTTVVFAIAGRKYKTSVKEDETWEIQITER
;
A
#
# COMPACT_ATOMS: atom_id res chain seq x y z
N MET A 1 32.80 14.86 51.42
CA MET A 1 32.13 15.71 52.42
C MET A 1 33.10 15.88 53.58
N ALA A 2 33.46 17.11 53.91
CA ALA A 2 34.31 17.41 55.06
C ALA A 2 33.44 17.53 56.31
N GLU A 3 33.95 17.10 57.46
CA GLU A 3 33.26 17.19 58.74
C GLU A 3 34.09 17.99 59.74
N LEU A 4 33.44 18.94 60.43
CA LEU A 4 34.01 19.71 61.52
C LEU A 4 33.25 19.38 62.81
N THR A 5 33.87 18.62 63.70
CA THR A 5 33.28 18.28 65.00
C THR A 5 33.66 19.32 66.05
N ILE A 6 32.65 19.86 66.72
CA ILE A 6 32.80 20.87 67.78
C ILE A 6 32.24 20.37 69.10
N THR A 7 32.78 20.90 70.20
CA THR A 7 32.30 20.60 71.56
C THR A 7 31.25 21.63 72.00
N SER A 8 31.37 22.87 71.54
CA SER A 8 30.45 23.96 71.83
C SER A 8 30.28 24.90 70.63
N LEU A 9 29.09 25.50 70.49
CA LEU A 9 28.84 26.55 69.50
C LEU A 9 29.68 27.82 69.76
N ASN A 10 30.17 28.00 70.99
CA ASN A 10 31.06 29.10 71.36
C ASN A 10 32.50 28.89 70.87
N ASP A 11 32.84 27.67 70.44
CA ASP A 11 34.15 27.32 69.89
C ASP A 11 34.28 27.81 68.45
N ILE A 12 33.18 28.22 67.80
CA ILE A 12 33.17 28.73 66.43
C ILE A 12 32.93 30.24 66.43
N LYS A 13 33.68 30.96 65.60
CA LYS A 13 33.40 32.34 65.22
C LYS A 13 33.28 32.46 63.71
N VAL A 14 32.29 33.20 63.24
CA VAL A 14 32.16 33.58 61.84
C VAL A 14 32.89 34.89 61.58
N ALA A 15 33.70 34.94 60.52
CA ALA A 15 34.33 36.15 60.02
C ALA A 15 34.17 36.24 58.50
N GLY A 16 33.21 37.05 58.03
CA GLY A 16 32.83 37.07 56.62
C GLY A 16 32.16 35.75 56.21
N PHE A 17 32.70 35.07 55.19
CA PHE A 17 32.26 33.72 54.78
C PHE A 17 33.07 32.59 55.45
N ASP A 18 34.09 32.93 56.23
CA ASP A 18 35.00 31.98 56.85
C ASP A 18 34.51 31.56 58.25
N LEU A 19 34.86 30.33 58.65
CA LEU A 19 34.74 29.88 60.04
C LEU A 19 36.12 29.86 60.71
N VAL A 20 36.17 30.33 61.95
CA VAL A 20 37.33 30.19 62.84
C VAL A 20 36.90 29.30 63.99
N TYR A 21 37.45 28.09 64.03
CA TYR A 21 37.25 27.12 65.10
C TYR A 21 38.36 27.25 66.14
N ILE A 22 38.00 27.22 67.42
CA ILE A 22 38.89 27.25 68.57
C ILE A 22 38.76 25.92 69.28
N ASN A 23 39.77 25.06 69.17
CA ASN A 23 39.70 23.75 69.81
C ASN A 23 39.87 23.84 71.34
N SER A 24 39.74 22.70 72.02
CA SER A 24 39.86 22.60 73.49
C SER A 24 41.23 23.02 74.06
N GLN A 25 42.27 23.12 73.22
CA GLN A 25 43.61 23.60 73.60
C GLN A 25 43.78 25.11 73.35
N GLY A 26 42.74 25.79 72.85
CA GLY A 26 42.76 27.22 72.55
C GLY A 26 43.45 27.59 71.23
N THR A 27 43.83 26.61 70.39
CA THR A 27 44.40 26.89 69.07
C THR A 27 43.31 27.12 68.05
N THR A 28 43.53 28.10 67.17
CA THR A 28 42.58 28.50 66.14
C THR A 28 42.86 27.79 64.81
N GLU A 29 41.83 27.24 64.20
CA GLU A 29 41.84 26.71 62.83
C GLU A 29 40.85 27.52 61.98
N LYS A 30 41.28 27.94 60.79
CA LYS A 30 40.48 28.76 59.88
C LYS A 30 40.04 27.94 58.68
N PHE A 31 38.75 27.96 58.41
CA PHE A 31 38.11 27.33 57.26
C PHE A 31 37.59 28.43 56.33
N SER A 32 38.25 28.60 55.18
CA SER A 32 37.88 29.60 54.18
C SER A 32 36.58 29.22 53.47
N ASP A 33 35.72 30.20 53.18
CA ASP A 33 34.42 30.03 52.50
C ASP A 33 33.51 28.94 53.13
N ALA A 34 33.71 28.66 54.41
CA ALA A 34 33.06 27.57 55.12
C ALA A 34 31.53 27.71 55.15
N LEU A 35 30.98 28.92 55.21
CA LEU A 35 29.53 29.11 55.13
C LEU A 35 28.97 28.71 53.75
N VAL A 36 29.71 28.95 52.66
CA VAL A 36 29.32 28.53 51.31
C VAL A 36 29.43 27.02 51.16
N ALA A 37 30.50 26.42 51.70
CA ALA A 37 30.67 24.97 51.72
C ALA A 37 29.58 24.27 52.54
N ILE A 38 29.15 24.85 53.66
CA ILE A 38 28.03 24.34 54.47
C ILE A 38 26.71 24.45 53.70
N ALA A 39 26.46 25.58 53.03
CA ALA A 39 25.25 25.78 52.23
C ALA A 39 25.15 24.81 51.04
N LYS A 40 26.28 24.45 50.43
CA LYS A 40 26.36 23.45 49.34
C LYS A 40 26.36 22.00 49.83
N GLY A 41 26.49 21.77 51.14
CA GLY A 41 26.59 20.43 51.73
C GLY A 41 27.98 19.79 51.63
N ASP A 42 29.00 20.54 51.20
CA ASP A 42 30.39 20.09 51.09
C ASP A 42 31.10 20.01 52.45
N LEU A 43 30.64 20.80 53.43
CA LEU A 43 31.11 20.83 54.82
C LEU A 43 29.93 20.65 55.78
N VAL A 44 30.06 19.76 56.77
CA VAL A 44 29.06 19.54 57.82
C VAL A 44 29.68 19.82 59.18
N VAL A 45 29.01 20.63 59.99
CA VAL A 45 29.40 20.86 61.39
C VAL A 45 28.60 19.92 62.28
N ILE A 46 29.30 19.17 63.14
CA ILE A 46 28.71 18.16 64.02
C ILE A 46 28.97 18.56 65.47
N LYS A 47 27.92 18.52 66.29
CA LYS A 47 28.01 18.70 67.74
C LYS A 47 27.23 17.57 68.40
N ASP A 48 27.87 16.87 69.34
CA ASP A 48 27.26 15.75 70.08
C ASP A 48 26.65 14.65 69.18
N GLY A 49 27.20 14.47 67.97
CA GLY A 49 26.72 13.48 66.98
C GLY A 49 25.59 13.98 66.08
N GLU A 50 25.09 15.20 66.28
CA GLU A 50 24.04 15.80 65.45
C GLU A 50 24.58 16.90 64.53
N LYS A 51 23.99 17.01 63.34
CA LYS A 51 24.30 18.08 62.39
C LYS A 51 23.81 19.41 62.94
N VAL A 52 24.73 20.36 63.09
CA VAL A 52 24.40 21.73 63.51
C VAL A 52 23.84 22.50 62.31
N PRO A 53 22.62 23.05 62.40
CA PRO A 53 22.06 23.90 61.36
C PRO A 53 22.86 25.18 61.15
N VAL A 54 22.97 25.64 59.89
CA VAL A 54 23.77 26.83 59.54
C VAL A 54 23.27 28.10 60.22
N ASP A 55 21.96 28.22 60.48
CA ASP A 55 21.38 29.36 61.17
C ASP A 55 21.81 29.43 62.64
N GLU A 56 22.04 28.27 63.28
CA GLU A 56 22.51 28.18 64.66
C GLU A 56 23.99 28.59 64.80
N ILE A 57 24.82 28.23 63.82
CA ILE A 57 26.24 28.64 63.71
C ILE A 57 26.36 30.16 63.53
N ILE A 58 25.49 30.75 62.71
CA ILE A 58 25.49 32.20 62.46
C ILE A 58 24.98 32.95 63.70
N LYS A 59 23.94 32.44 64.38
CA LYS A 59 23.41 33.01 65.63
C LYS A 59 24.46 32.99 66.76
N SER A 60 25.23 31.92 66.92
CA SER A 60 26.26 31.83 67.97
C SER A 60 27.40 32.83 67.77
N SER A 61 27.62 33.25 66.53
CA SER A 61 28.69 34.18 66.17
C SER A 61 28.38 35.66 66.50
N GLY A 62 27.17 35.95 67.01
CA GLY A 62 26.77 37.32 67.39
C GLY A 62 26.54 38.26 66.19
N ILE A 63 26.49 37.72 64.98
CA ILE A 63 26.18 38.49 63.77
C ILE A 63 24.68 38.75 63.75
N ASN A 64 24.26 40.02 63.61
CA ASN A 64 22.86 40.38 63.50
C ASN A 64 22.33 40.00 62.10
N VAL A 65 21.83 38.78 61.97
CA VAL A 65 21.37 38.18 60.70
C VAL A 65 20.08 38.78 60.14
N LYS A 66 19.40 39.67 60.87
CA LYS A 66 18.17 40.34 60.40
C LYS A 66 18.38 41.16 59.12
N SER A 67 19.62 41.48 58.75
CA SER A 67 19.96 42.14 57.47
C SER A 67 20.43 41.19 56.36
N LEU A 68 20.67 39.91 56.66
CA LEU A 68 21.17 38.91 55.71
C LEU A 68 20.08 37.91 55.27
N GLU A 69 18.92 37.91 55.93
CA GLU A 69 17.80 37.00 55.65
C GLU A 69 17.12 37.20 54.28
N SER A 70 17.42 38.25 53.52
CA SER A 70 16.50 38.67 52.44
C SER A 70 16.86 38.27 51.00
N VAL A 71 18.01 37.64 50.70
CA VAL A 71 18.38 37.41 49.27
C VAL A 71 19.04 36.06 48.96
N PHE A 72 19.93 35.53 49.80
CA PHE A 72 20.72 34.35 49.42
C PHE A 72 20.17 33.02 49.96
N LEU A 73 19.75 32.95 51.23
CA LEU A 73 19.26 31.69 51.81
C LEU A 73 17.83 31.36 51.39
N GLU A 74 16.96 32.36 51.23
CA GLU A 74 15.58 32.15 50.75
C GLU A 74 15.56 31.61 49.31
N ASN A 75 16.44 32.10 48.43
CA ASN A 75 16.54 31.59 47.06
C ASN A 75 17.05 30.14 46.99
N VAL A 76 18.01 29.75 47.83
CA VAL A 76 18.54 28.37 47.83
C VAL A 76 17.52 27.39 48.43
N LEU A 77 16.89 27.73 49.56
CA LEU A 77 15.89 26.87 50.20
C LEU A 77 14.59 26.75 49.39
N THR A 78 14.15 27.83 48.74
CA THR A 78 12.97 27.78 47.86
C THR A 78 13.24 27.05 46.55
N GLN A 79 14.48 27.05 46.04
CA GLN A 79 14.87 26.27 44.87
C GLN A 79 14.82 24.76 45.16
N ASP A 80 15.33 24.29 46.30
CA ASP A 80 15.26 22.86 46.66
C ASP A 80 13.82 22.37 46.86
N GLN A 81 12.95 23.19 47.45
CA GLN A 81 11.53 22.85 47.59
C GLN A 81 10.82 22.79 46.23
N LYS A 82 11.09 23.74 45.33
CA LYS A 82 10.56 23.72 43.95
C LYS A 82 11.08 22.52 43.16
N LEU A 83 12.34 22.15 43.33
CA LEU A 83 12.93 21.00 42.65
C LEU A 83 12.29 19.68 43.09
N ASN A 84 12.03 19.52 44.39
CA ASN A 84 11.33 18.35 44.92
C ASN A 84 9.87 18.28 44.45
N GLN A 85 9.17 19.41 44.39
CA GLN A 85 7.81 19.47 43.82
C GLN A 85 7.79 19.10 42.33
N LEU A 86 8.78 19.58 41.56
CA LEU A 86 8.91 19.25 40.15
C LEU A 86 9.21 17.76 39.95
N LEU A 87 10.06 17.18 40.81
CA LEU A 87 10.37 15.74 40.78
C LEU A 87 9.13 14.89 41.03
N ASP A 88 8.29 15.27 41.99
CA ASP A 88 7.03 14.58 42.26
C ASP A 88 6.04 14.72 41.10
N GLN A 89 5.95 15.89 40.47
CA GLN A 89 5.14 16.10 39.27
C GLN A 89 5.60 15.22 38.11
N VAL A 90 6.91 15.15 37.85
CA VAL A 90 7.49 14.31 36.80
C VAL A 90 7.20 12.83 37.06
N LYS A 91 7.30 12.36 38.32
CA LYS A 91 6.95 10.98 38.68
C LYS A 91 5.47 10.68 38.43
N GLN A 92 4.57 11.59 38.79
CA GLN A 92 3.13 11.42 38.55
C GLN A 92 2.81 11.41 37.05
N GLN A 93 3.46 12.28 36.26
CA GLN A 93 3.33 12.27 34.81
C GLN A 93 3.86 10.97 34.18
N SER A 94 4.98 10.44 34.68
CA SER A 94 5.51 9.14 34.23
C SER A 94 4.50 8.01 34.47
N ILE A 95 3.93 7.94 35.68
CA ILE A 95 2.92 6.92 36.02
C ILE A 95 1.67 7.07 35.13
N ALA A 96 1.22 8.30 34.91
CA ALA A 96 0.08 8.58 34.03
C ALA A 96 0.36 8.15 32.59
N LYS A 97 1.58 8.41 32.08
CA LYS A 97 2.02 7.99 30.75
C LYS A 97 2.06 6.48 30.62
N ASP A 98 2.59 5.77 31.61
CA ASP A 98 2.66 4.30 31.59
C ASP A 98 1.26 3.66 31.59
N ASN A 99 0.31 4.26 32.32
CA ASN A 99 -1.09 3.80 32.30
C ASN A 99 -1.78 4.09 30.97
N ALA A 100 -1.52 5.24 30.36
CA ALA A 100 -2.03 5.58 29.04
C ALA A 100 -1.49 4.62 27.98
N LEU A 101 -0.19 4.29 28.03
CA LEU A 101 0.45 3.35 27.12
C LEU A 101 -0.19 1.95 27.21
N LYS A 102 -0.40 1.43 28.43
CA LYS A 102 -1.11 0.16 28.62
C LYS A 102 -2.52 0.17 28.04
N LYS A 103 -3.22 1.31 28.11
CA LYS A 103 -4.56 1.44 27.53
C LYS A 103 -4.53 1.47 26.00
N ILE A 104 -3.53 2.12 25.41
CA ILE A 104 -3.31 2.11 23.95
C ILE A 104 -3.03 0.68 23.48
N GLU A 105 -2.11 -0.03 24.13
CA GLU A 105 -1.81 -1.43 23.79
C GLU A 105 -3.05 -2.35 23.89
N GLN A 106 -3.91 -2.11 24.89
CA GLN A 106 -5.19 -2.84 25.00
C GLN A 106 -6.12 -2.53 23.83
N LEU A 107 -6.29 -1.24 23.49
CA LEU A 107 -7.16 -0.81 22.40
C LEU A 107 -6.67 -1.32 21.04
N GLU A 108 -5.36 -1.40 20.83
CA GLU A 108 -4.77 -1.98 19.62
C GLU A 108 -5.06 -3.47 19.49
N ARG A 109 -5.01 -4.24 20.59
CA ARG A 109 -5.42 -5.66 20.58
C ARG A 109 -6.91 -5.81 20.27
N GLU A 110 -7.77 -5.02 20.92
CA GLU A 110 -9.22 -5.03 20.67
C GLU A 110 -9.54 -4.65 19.20
N LYS A 111 -8.80 -3.70 18.61
CA LYS A 111 -8.94 -3.33 17.20
C LYS A 111 -8.54 -4.45 16.25
N LEU A 112 -7.48 -5.20 16.58
CA LEU A 112 -7.04 -6.35 15.78
C LEU A 112 -8.09 -7.47 15.80
N GLU A 113 -8.62 -7.81 16.98
CA GLU A 113 -9.67 -8.81 17.14
C GLU A 113 -10.95 -8.43 16.37
N LEU A 114 -11.36 -7.16 16.43
CA LEU A 114 -12.51 -6.67 15.67
C LEU A 114 -12.28 -6.72 14.15
N LYS A 115 -11.05 -6.45 13.69
CA LYS A 115 -10.70 -6.55 12.26
C LYS A 115 -10.79 -8.00 11.76
N GLU A 116 -10.36 -8.95 12.58
CA GLU A 116 -10.47 -10.39 12.27
C GLU A 116 -11.93 -10.86 12.24
N GLN A 117 -12.73 -10.49 13.24
CA GLN A 117 -14.17 -10.79 13.26
C GLN A 117 -14.92 -10.20 12.06
N LYS A 118 -14.58 -8.97 11.66
CA LYS A 118 -15.18 -8.35 10.47
C LYS A 118 -14.85 -9.14 9.21
N LYS A 119 -13.59 -9.57 9.05
CA LYS A 119 -13.18 -10.38 7.91
C LYS A 119 -13.95 -11.71 7.86
N GLU A 120 -14.08 -12.40 8.99
CA GLU A 120 -14.82 -13.66 9.08
C GLU A 120 -16.31 -13.46 8.71
N ALA A 121 -16.93 -12.37 9.17
CA ALA A 121 -18.31 -12.03 8.82
C ALA A 121 -18.50 -11.71 7.32
N ASP A 122 -17.53 -11.00 6.72
CA ASP A 122 -17.55 -10.67 5.29
C ASP A 122 -17.35 -11.95 4.44
N ASP A 123 -16.46 -12.85 4.85
CA ASP A 123 -16.25 -14.16 4.22
C ASP A 123 -17.50 -15.05 4.31
N GLU A 124 -18.16 -15.12 5.47
CA GLU A 124 -19.42 -15.86 5.66
C GLU A 124 -20.55 -15.30 4.79
N LYS A 125 -20.63 -13.95 4.67
CA LYS A 125 -21.60 -13.29 3.81
C LYS A 125 -21.36 -13.61 2.33
N ALA A 126 -20.10 -13.63 1.89
CA ALA A 126 -19.73 -14.02 0.53
C ALA A 126 -20.05 -15.50 0.25
N GLU A 127 -19.82 -16.39 1.22
CA GLU A 127 -20.18 -17.81 1.12
C GLU A 127 -21.70 -18.01 1.00
N ASN A 128 -22.49 -17.29 1.80
CA ASN A 128 -23.94 -17.35 1.74
C ASN A 128 -24.49 -16.84 0.40
N ALA A 129 -23.93 -15.76 -0.15
CA ALA A 129 -24.30 -15.27 -1.49
C ALA A 129 -23.93 -16.26 -2.60
N ARG A 130 -22.81 -16.99 -2.47
CA ARG A 130 -22.45 -18.08 -3.40
C ARG A 130 -23.42 -19.25 -3.32
N LYS A 131 -23.88 -19.61 -2.11
CA LYS A 131 -24.88 -20.67 -1.92
C LYS A 131 -26.22 -20.31 -2.52
N GLU A 132 -26.67 -19.06 -2.34
CA GLU A 132 -27.92 -18.57 -2.94
C GLU A 132 -27.88 -18.62 -4.47
N ASN A 133 -26.81 -18.12 -5.09
CA ASN A 133 -26.62 -18.25 -6.55
C ASN A 133 -26.56 -19.71 -7.03
N LEU A 134 -26.00 -20.62 -6.22
CA LEU A 134 -25.95 -22.05 -6.55
C LEU A 134 -27.35 -22.68 -6.54
N ASP A 135 -28.18 -22.34 -5.55
CA ASP A 135 -29.56 -22.79 -5.49
C ASP A 135 -30.38 -22.29 -6.70
N ASP A 136 -30.21 -21.01 -7.09
CA ASP A 136 -30.85 -20.47 -8.29
C ASP A 136 -30.44 -21.22 -9.58
N THR A 137 -29.14 -21.51 -9.74
CA THR A 137 -28.67 -22.30 -10.90
C THR A 137 -29.17 -23.74 -10.88
N LEU A 138 -29.36 -24.33 -9.69
CA LEU A 138 -29.89 -25.68 -9.55
C LEU A 138 -31.38 -25.73 -9.94
N ASP A 139 -32.14 -24.70 -9.59
CA ASP A 139 -33.54 -24.54 -10.00
C ASP A 139 -33.65 -24.35 -11.52
N GLU A 140 -32.79 -23.53 -12.13
CA GLU A 140 -32.75 -23.32 -13.58
C GLU A 140 -32.41 -24.63 -14.33
N LEU A 141 -31.41 -25.38 -13.88
CA LEU A 141 -31.06 -26.69 -14.45
C LEU A 141 -32.18 -27.71 -14.30
N SER A 142 -32.89 -27.69 -13.17
CA SER A 142 -34.03 -28.57 -12.93
C SER A 142 -35.18 -28.27 -13.89
N GLN A 143 -35.45 -26.99 -14.12
CA GLN A 143 -36.46 -26.54 -15.09
C GLN A 143 -36.06 -26.92 -16.53
N LEU A 144 -34.80 -26.69 -16.92
CA LEU A 144 -34.30 -27.03 -18.25
C LEU A 144 -34.40 -28.54 -18.51
N ASN A 145 -34.09 -29.38 -17.52
CA ASN A 145 -34.25 -30.83 -17.61
C ASN A 145 -35.71 -31.25 -17.80
N ALA A 146 -36.65 -30.57 -17.13
CA ALA A 146 -38.08 -30.82 -17.33
C ALA A 146 -38.53 -30.44 -18.76
N ASP A 147 -38.05 -29.31 -19.28
CA ASP A 147 -38.38 -28.84 -20.63
C ASP A 147 -37.77 -29.74 -21.71
N ILE A 148 -36.53 -30.21 -21.53
CA ILE A 148 -35.90 -31.19 -22.42
C ILE A 148 -36.72 -32.49 -22.45
N LYS A 149 -37.16 -32.98 -21.28
CA LYS A 149 -37.98 -34.19 -21.21
C LYS A 149 -39.29 -34.01 -21.98
N LYS A 150 -39.98 -32.88 -21.79
CA LYS A 150 -41.20 -32.56 -22.53
C LYS A 150 -40.95 -32.51 -24.04
N ALA A 151 -39.88 -31.86 -24.48
CA ALA A 151 -39.52 -31.79 -25.89
C ALA A 151 -39.22 -33.18 -26.49
N GLN A 152 -38.60 -34.08 -25.73
CA GLN A 152 -38.36 -35.46 -26.15
C GLN A 152 -39.67 -36.24 -26.29
N GLU A 153 -40.61 -36.06 -25.37
CA GLU A 153 -41.95 -36.68 -25.44
C GLU A 153 -42.72 -36.19 -26.68
N GLU A 154 -42.73 -34.88 -26.94
CA GLU A 154 -43.34 -34.30 -28.14
C GLU A 154 -42.68 -34.80 -29.45
N LEU A 155 -41.36 -34.94 -29.45
CA LEU A 155 -40.62 -35.47 -30.60
C LEU A 155 -40.93 -36.96 -30.84
N ALA A 156 -41.08 -37.75 -29.77
CA ALA A 156 -41.50 -39.14 -29.87
C ALA A 156 -42.91 -39.27 -30.45
N GLN A 157 -43.84 -38.41 -30.02
CA GLN A 157 -45.20 -38.36 -30.58
C GLN A 157 -45.17 -38.03 -32.08
N LYS A 158 -44.47 -36.96 -32.48
CA LYS A 158 -44.32 -36.59 -33.90
C LYS A 158 -43.72 -37.72 -34.75
N ARG A 159 -42.73 -38.44 -34.23
CA ARG A 159 -42.16 -39.61 -34.92
C ARG A 159 -43.17 -40.72 -35.11
N SER A 160 -44.04 -40.98 -34.12
CA SER A 160 -45.12 -41.97 -34.24
C SER A 160 -46.15 -41.55 -35.30
N GLU A 161 -46.57 -40.29 -35.29
CA GLU A 161 -47.49 -39.75 -36.30
C GLU A 161 -46.91 -39.86 -37.71
N LEU A 162 -45.63 -39.51 -37.88
CA LEU A 162 -44.96 -39.59 -39.18
C LEU A 162 -44.85 -41.03 -39.68
N LYS A 163 -44.59 -41.98 -38.76
CA LYS A 163 -44.58 -43.41 -39.06
C LYS A 163 -45.96 -43.89 -39.51
N GLN A 164 -47.02 -43.46 -38.81
CA GLN A 164 -48.40 -43.80 -39.18
C GLN A 164 -48.77 -43.24 -40.56
N LYS A 165 -48.49 -41.96 -40.82
CA LYS A 165 -48.72 -41.35 -42.14
C LYS A 165 -47.98 -42.08 -43.26
N ASN A 166 -46.76 -42.56 -42.99
CA ASN A 166 -45.98 -43.31 -43.98
C ASN A 166 -46.59 -44.71 -44.24
N LEU A 167 -47.10 -45.39 -43.20
CA LEU A 167 -47.85 -46.63 -43.38
C LEU A 167 -49.14 -46.42 -44.20
N GLU A 168 -49.90 -45.36 -43.91
CA GLU A 168 -51.12 -45.00 -44.66
C GLU A 168 -50.80 -44.73 -46.14
N GLN A 169 -49.70 -44.04 -46.45
CA GLN A 169 -49.25 -43.83 -47.83
C GLN A 169 -48.86 -45.12 -48.54
N LEU A 170 -48.13 -46.03 -47.86
CA LEU A 170 -47.78 -47.34 -48.39
C LEU A 170 -49.03 -48.20 -48.68
N GLU A 171 -50.06 -48.10 -47.86
CA GLU A 171 -51.32 -48.82 -48.05
C GLU A 171 -52.12 -48.27 -49.25
N VAL A 172 -52.13 -46.95 -49.45
CA VAL A 172 -52.70 -46.32 -50.67
C VAL A 172 -51.97 -46.78 -51.93
N ILE A 173 -50.63 -46.83 -51.92
CA ILE A 173 -49.83 -47.33 -53.06
C ILE A 173 -50.17 -48.78 -53.37
N LYS A 174 -50.32 -49.61 -52.33
CA LYS A 174 -50.68 -51.03 -52.48
C LYS A 174 -52.08 -51.20 -53.11
N VAL A 175 -53.05 -50.39 -52.68
CA VAL A 175 -54.39 -50.38 -53.28
C VAL A 175 -54.36 -49.98 -54.75
N ILE A 176 -53.52 -49.01 -55.14
CA ILE A 176 -53.34 -48.61 -56.55
C ILE A 176 -52.72 -49.74 -57.38
N GLN A 177 -51.75 -50.48 -56.83
CA GLN A 177 -51.08 -51.59 -57.52
C GLN A 177 -51.94 -52.86 -57.64
N GLU A 178 -52.93 -53.04 -56.76
CA GLU A 178 -53.86 -54.18 -56.76
C GLU A 178 -55.17 -53.89 -57.52
N GLN A 179 -55.35 -52.68 -58.09
CA GLN A 179 -56.49 -52.41 -58.97
C GLN A 179 -56.29 -53.15 -60.30
N PRO A 180 -57.30 -53.90 -60.81
CA PRO A 180 -57.18 -54.49 -62.13
C PRO A 180 -57.03 -53.35 -63.15
N LEU A 181 -55.97 -53.42 -63.97
CA LEU A 181 -55.88 -52.62 -65.18
C LEU A 181 -57.20 -52.78 -65.93
N SER A 182 -57.92 -51.69 -66.19
CA SER A 182 -59.15 -51.74 -66.97
C SER A 182 -58.83 -52.31 -68.36
N GLU A 183 -59.78 -53.05 -68.96
CA GLU A 183 -59.61 -53.66 -70.29
C GLU A 183 -59.13 -52.65 -71.37
N GLU A 184 -59.39 -51.36 -71.17
CA GLU A 184 -58.89 -50.27 -72.02
C GLU A 184 -57.35 -50.13 -72.03
N VAL A 185 -56.67 -50.33 -70.90
CA VAL A 185 -55.20 -50.16 -70.82
C VAL A 185 -54.47 -51.40 -71.37
N LEU A 186 -55.06 -52.58 -71.18
CA LEU A 186 -54.56 -53.83 -71.78
C LEU A 186 -54.67 -53.81 -73.31
N ALA A 187 -55.75 -53.25 -73.86
CA ALA A 187 -55.93 -53.09 -75.31
C ALA A 187 -54.90 -52.12 -75.93
N ILE A 188 -54.54 -51.04 -75.23
CA ILE A 188 -53.53 -50.06 -75.69
C ILE A 188 -52.11 -50.65 -75.66
N ALA A 189 -51.80 -51.53 -74.70
CA ALA A 189 -50.51 -52.21 -74.63
C ALA A 189 -50.30 -53.22 -75.78
N GLU A 190 -51.38 -53.89 -76.22
CA GLU A 190 -51.36 -54.80 -77.37
C GLU A 190 -51.23 -54.07 -78.71
N GLU A 191 -51.82 -52.87 -78.83
CA GLU A 191 -51.70 -52.00 -80.01
C GLU A 191 -50.30 -51.37 -80.14
N LEU A 192 -49.64 -51.03 -79.02
CA LEU A 192 -48.27 -50.51 -79.00
C LEU A 192 -47.20 -51.59 -79.27
N ALA A 193 -47.45 -52.85 -78.90
CA ALA A 193 -46.53 -53.96 -79.19
C ALA A 193 -46.52 -54.35 -80.68
N ALA A 194 -47.62 -54.15 -81.41
CA ALA A 194 -47.70 -54.41 -82.85
C ALA A 194 -47.00 -53.33 -83.71
N ALA A 195 -46.82 -52.12 -83.16
CA ALA A 195 -46.17 -51.00 -83.85
C ALA A 195 -44.63 -51.02 -83.79
N ALA A 196 -44.03 -51.92 -82.99
CA ALA A 196 -42.58 -51.97 -82.74
C ALA A 196 -41.84 -53.11 -83.48
N ALA A 197 -42.49 -53.80 -84.42
CA ALA A 197 -41.91 -54.96 -85.13
C ALA A 197 -41.48 -54.69 -86.59
N ASP A 198 -41.39 -53.44 -87.04
CA ASP A 198 -40.90 -53.08 -88.38
C ASP A 198 -39.99 -51.85 -88.30
N GLY A 199 -38.67 -52.04 -88.49
CA GLY A 199 -37.69 -50.95 -88.55
C GLY A 199 -36.39 -51.22 -87.79
N GLU A 200 -35.48 -51.93 -88.43
CA GLU A 200 -34.12 -52.30 -88.02
C GLU A 200 -33.10 -51.14 -87.87
N GLU A 201 -32.02 -51.48 -87.14
CA GLU A 201 -30.62 -51.02 -87.26
C GLU A 201 -30.16 -49.67 -86.66
N GLY A 202 -29.03 -49.72 -85.92
CA GLY A 202 -28.20 -48.55 -85.63
C GLY A 202 -27.36 -48.66 -84.36
N GLU A 203 -26.05 -48.79 -84.52
CA GLU A 203 -25.00 -49.03 -83.53
C GLU A 203 -24.71 -47.88 -82.53
N GLU A 204 -23.90 -48.24 -81.51
CA GLU A 204 -22.81 -47.48 -80.86
C GLU A 204 -22.96 -46.94 -79.42
N GLU A 205 -21.81 -47.08 -78.74
CA GLU A 205 -21.49 -46.99 -77.31
C GLU A 205 -21.38 -45.56 -76.76
N GLU A 206 -21.61 -45.39 -75.46
CA GLU A 206 -20.56 -45.13 -74.44
C GLU A 206 -21.17 -44.50 -73.18
N GLY A 207 -20.70 -45.00 -72.02
CA GLY A 207 -21.17 -44.63 -70.70
C GLY A 207 -20.45 -43.40 -70.12
N ILE A 208 -21.14 -42.75 -69.18
CA ILE A 208 -20.53 -41.92 -68.15
C ILE A 208 -21.16 -42.36 -66.83
N ASP A 209 -20.32 -42.92 -65.97
CA ASP A 209 -20.59 -43.44 -64.64
C ASP A 209 -20.41 -42.37 -63.56
N GLU A 210 -21.17 -42.56 -62.47
CA GLU A 210 -21.50 -41.59 -61.43
C GLU A 210 -20.37 -41.26 -60.44
N GLU A 211 -20.27 -39.98 -60.09
CA GLU A 211 -19.67 -39.49 -58.84
C GLU A 211 -20.67 -39.57 -57.68
N GLY A 212 -20.21 -40.03 -56.50
CA GLY A 212 -21.03 -39.95 -55.29
C GLY A 212 -20.48 -40.67 -54.06
N LYS A 213 -19.20 -40.51 -53.75
CA LYS A 213 -18.53 -41.14 -52.60
C LYS A 213 -18.59 -40.24 -51.35
N ALA A 214 -19.28 -40.68 -50.30
CA ALA A 214 -18.98 -40.32 -48.91
C ALA A 214 -17.98 -41.35 -48.33
N PRO A 215 -17.08 -41.06 -47.35
CA PRO A 215 -17.53 -40.88 -45.96
C PRO A 215 -16.63 -40.10 -44.96
N LYS A 216 -17.26 -39.75 -43.82
CA LYS A 216 -16.83 -39.80 -42.40
C LYS A 216 -15.64 -39.00 -41.82
N LEU A 217 -15.99 -38.42 -40.65
CA LEU A 217 -15.22 -37.72 -39.62
C LEU A 217 -14.36 -38.64 -38.72
N MET A 218 -13.35 -38.00 -38.08
CA MET A 218 -13.01 -38.03 -36.64
C MET A 218 -11.64 -38.62 -36.21
N GLN A 219 -10.74 -37.70 -35.84
CA GLN A 219 -9.87 -37.58 -34.64
C GLN A 219 -8.85 -38.66 -34.19
N ALA A 220 -7.62 -38.16 -33.91
CA ALA A 220 -6.95 -38.08 -32.58
C ALA A 220 -5.51 -38.65 -32.50
N SER A 221 -4.61 -37.81 -31.91
CA SER A 221 -3.43 -38.10 -31.07
C SER A 221 -2.28 -38.95 -31.67
N GLU A 222 -0.98 -38.76 -31.43
CA GLU A 222 -0.18 -38.05 -30.41
C GLU A 222 1.31 -38.14 -30.82
N SER A 223 2.18 -37.32 -30.19
CA SER A 223 3.63 -37.53 -29.94
C SER A 223 4.63 -37.31 -31.10
N LEU A 224 5.89 -36.91 -30.88
CA LEU A 224 6.62 -36.03 -29.96
C LEU A 224 8.07 -36.00 -30.55
N GLU A 225 8.82 -34.93 -30.25
CA GLU A 225 10.29 -34.79 -30.31
C GLU A 225 11.03 -34.34 -31.61
N SER A 226 11.70 -33.20 -31.41
CA SER A 226 12.84 -32.56 -32.11
C SER A 226 14.20 -33.28 -31.86
N PRO A 227 15.42 -32.77 -32.20
CA PRO A 227 15.85 -31.65 -33.07
C PRO A 227 16.97 -32.04 -34.08
N THR A 228 17.28 -31.18 -35.06
CA THR A 228 18.66 -31.00 -35.55
C THR A 228 18.92 -29.56 -36.00
N SER A 229 20.16 -29.14 -35.74
CA SER A 229 20.72 -27.80 -35.86
C SER A 229 21.47 -27.58 -37.19
N GLY A 230 21.61 -26.32 -37.60
CA GLY A 230 22.85 -25.83 -38.24
C GLY A 230 22.78 -25.15 -39.62
N THR A 231 22.69 -23.82 -39.59
CA THR A 231 23.57 -22.83 -40.28
C THR A 231 23.52 -22.64 -41.81
N SER A 232 23.14 -21.44 -42.29
CA SER A 232 24.09 -20.41 -42.81
C SER A 232 23.41 -19.24 -43.57
N SER A 233 23.66 -18.02 -43.07
CA SER A 233 24.06 -16.78 -43.77
C SER A 233 23.44 -16.35 -45.13
N GLY A 234 22.69 -15.24 -45.10
CA GLY A 234 23.13 -13.97 -45.72
C GLY A 234 22.49 -13.51 -47.05
N SER A 235 21.59 -12.51 -46.97
CA SER A 235 21.76 -11.14 -47.51
C SER A 235 20.49 -10.49 -48.10
N SER A 236 20.08 -9.41 -47.42
CA SER A 236 19.57 -8.13 -47.92
C SER A 236 18.33 -8.07 -48.83
N ASN A 237 17.20 -7.62 -48.26
CA ASN A 237 16.47 -6.49 -48.82
C ASN A 237 15.78 -5.70 -47.68
N ALA A 238 16.23 -4.47 -47.43
CA ALA A 238 15.72 -3.60 -46.37
C ALA A 238 14.42 -2.92 -46.80
N LYS A 239 13.33 -3.19 -46.08
CA LYS A 239 12.09 -2.40 -46.01
C LYS A 239 12.23 -1.42 -44.83
N PRO A 240 11.53 -0.27 -44.79
CA PRO A 240 11.69 0.71 -43.72
C PRO A 240 11.36 0.05 -42.38
N VAL A 241 12.23 0.26 -41.40
CA VAL A 241 11.99 -0.07 -40.00
C VAL A 241 10.92 0.90 -39.52
N GLU A 242 9.66 0.47 -39.54
CA GLU A 242 8.75 0.87 -38.47
C GLU A 242 9.40 0.37 -37.18
N GLU A 243 9.68 1.28 -36.24
CA GLU A 243 10.09 0.91 -34.89
C GLU A 243 8.99 0.01 -34.32
N GLU A 244 9.22 -1.30 -34.33
CA GLU A 244 8.41 -2.25 -33.58
C GLU A 244 8.56 -1.89 -32.10
N ILE A 245 7.49 -1.31 -31.54
CA ILE A 245 7.27 -1.22 -30.11
C ILE A 245 7.40 -2.66 -29.58
N PRO A 246 8.24 -2.93 -28.56
CA PRO A 246 8.39 -4.28 -28.05
C PRO A 246 7.01 -4.83 -27.64
N PRO A 247 6.67 -6.08 -28.00
CA PRO A 247 5.39 -6.66 -27.60
C PRO A 247 5.29 -6.64 -26.07
N ASN A 248 4.20 -6.09 -25.54
CA ASN A 248 3.80 -6.06 -24.13
C ASN A 248 4.41 -4.94 -23.25
N SER A 249 4.51 -3.70 -23.75
CA SER A 249 4.88 -2.55 -22.91
C SER A 249 3.66 -1.93 -22.22
N LEU A 250 3.18 -2.53 -21.13
CA LEU A 250 2.19 -1.92 -20.24
C LEU A 250 2.90 -1.05 -19.19
N SER A 251 2.49 0.21 -19.03
CA SER A 251 3.03 1.14 -18.03
C SER A 251 1.92 1.95 -17.38
N VAL A 252 2.16 2.40 -16.14
CA VAL A 252 1.26 3.32 -15.44
C VAL A 252 2.04 4.28 -14.55
N SER A 253 1.59 5.52 -14.48
CA SER A 253 2.11 6.61 -13.62
C SER A 253 0.98 7.49 -13.10
N LEU A 254 1.22 8.18 -12.00
CA LEU A 254 0.41 9.33 -11.61
C LEU A 254 0.45 10.39 -12.73
N ALA A 255 -0.67 11.05 -13.00
CA ALA A 255 -0.67 12.26 -13.81
C ALA A 255 0.24 13.30 -13.17
N LYS A 256 0.82 14.18 -13.98
CA LYS A 256 1.88 15.10 -13.50
C LYS A 256 1.37 16.06 -12.42
N GLU A 257 0.14 16.50 -12.55
CA GLU A 257 -0.60 17.36 -11.62
C GLU A 257 -0.88 16.65 -10.29
N ASP A 258 -0.95 15.33 -10.31
CA ASP A 258 -1.25 14.50 -9.16
C ASP A 258 -0.02 13.80 -8.57
N ASP A 259 1.13 13.86 -9.23
CA ASP A 259 2.42 13.34 -8.77
C ASP A 259 3.10 14.34 -7.82
N SER A 260 2.55 14.44 -6.60
CA SER A 260 3.01 15.38 -5.59
C SER A 260 4.38 15.01 -5.00
N GLY A 261 5.08 15.96 -4.39
CA GLY A 261 6.34 15.65 -3.70
C GLY A 261 7.46 15.23 -4.65
N ARG A 262 7.89 13.97 -4.56
CA ARG A 262 8.99 13.42 -5.37
C ARG A 262 8.43 12.73 -6.61
N SER A 263 8.68 13.31 -7.77
CA SER A 263 8.11 12.79 -9.02
C SER A 263 8.48 11.33 -9.30
N GLY A 264 7.45 10.54 -9.65
CA GLY A 264 7.54 9.17 -10.13
C GLY A 264 7.71 8.11 -9.04
N ASP A 265 7.60 8.49 -7.76
CA ASP A 265 7.71 7.55 -6.64
C ASP A 265 6.38 6.87 -6.26
N PHE A 266 5.27 7.26 -6.90
CA PHE A 266 3.92 6.74 -6.64
C PHE A 266 3.34 7.12 -5.26
N ILE A 267 3.81 8.23 -4.70
CA ILE A 267 3.31 8.82 -3.47
C ILE A 267 2.64 10.15 -3.80
N THR A 268 1.41 10.34 -3.34
CA THR A 268 0.66 11.57 -3.61
C THR A 268 -0.14 12.09 -2.42
N ASN A 269 -0.25 13.41 -2.30
CA ASN A 269 -1.18 14.09 -1.41
C ASN A 269 -2.52 14.43 -2.07
N VAL A 270 -2.75 14.00 -3.32
CA VAL A 270 -4.03 14.10 -4.01
C VAL A 270 -4.87 12.89 -3.63
N ASN A 271 -5.91 13.12 -2.82
CA ASN A 271 -6.74 12.06 -2.28
C ASN A 271 -8.15 11.97 -2.91
N ALA A 272 -8.47 12.81 -3.90
CA ALA A 272 -9.75 12.79 -4.60
C ALA A 272 -9.58 13.30 -6.04
N GLY A 273 -10.28 12.67 -6.99
CA GLY A 273 -10.16 13.01 -8.41
C GLY A 273 -8.76 12.72 -8.94
N LEU A 274 -8.20 11.58 -8.55
CA LEU A 274 -6.83 11.17 -8.87
C LEU A 274 -6.78 10.59 -10.29
N THR A 275 -5.83 11.05 -11.11
CA THR A 275 -5.63 10.55 -12.46
C THR A 275 -4.38 9.67 -12.55
N LEU A 276 -4.57 8.45 -13.09
CA LEU A 276 -3.47 7.58 -13.51
C LEU A 276 -3.38 7.57 -15.03
N VAL A 277 -2.19 7.82 -15.57
CA VAL A 277 -1.90 7.78 -17.00
C VAL A 277 -0.96 6.64 -17.33
N GLY A 278 -1.07 6.08 -18.53
CA GLY A 278 -0.23 4.96 -18.92
C GLY A 278 -0.16 4.74 -20.41
N THR A 279 0.68 3.77 -20.78
CA THR A 279 0.84 3.34 -22.18
C THR A 279 0.73 1.83 -22.29
N THR A 280 0.15 1.35 -23.37
CA THR A 280 0.12 -0.07 -23.76
C THR A 280 0.07 -0.19 -25.28
N ASN A 281 -0.15 -1.38 -25.83
CA ASN A 281 -0.39 -1.56 -27.26
C ASN A 281 -1.68 -0.79 -27.67
N PRO A 282 -1.70 -0.10 -28.81
CA PRO A 282 -2.89 0.63 -29.27
C PRO A 282 -4.18 -0.19 -29.29
N SER A 283 -5.30 0.43 -28.94
CA SER A 283 -6.63 -0.21 -28.88
C SER A 283 -6.77 -1.41 -27.92
N SER A 284 -5.80 -1.63 -27.03
CA SER A 284 -5.90 -2.65 -25.98
C SER A 284 -6.94 -2.27 -24.93
N LYS A 285 -7.63 -3.27 -24.37
CA LYS A 285 -8.43 -3.09 -23.16
C LYS A 285 -7.50 -3.07 -21.96
N VAL A 286 -7.68 -2.10 -21.06
CA VAL A 286 -6.88 -1.96 -19.84
C VAL A 286 -7.82 -1.95 -18.64
N SER A 287 -7.49 -2.73 -17.63
CA SER A 287 -8.22 -2.89 -16.38
C SER A 287 -7.33 -2.45 -15.22
N LEU A 288 -7.88 -1.67 -14.30
CA LEU A 288 -7.28 -1.31 -13.02
C LEU A 288 -8.17 -1.85 -11.89
N GLU A 289 -7.57 -2.59 -10.96
CA GLU A 289 -8.19 -2.94 -9.69
C GLU A 289 -7.49 -2.20 -8.55
N ILE A 290 -8.27 -1.52 -7.72
CA ILE A 290 -7.81 -0.79 -6.53
C ILE A 290 -8.89 -0.83 -5.43
N ASP A 291 -8.51 -1.28 -4.22
CA ASP A 291 -9.42 -1.42 -3.08
C ASP A 291 -10.71 -2.23 -3.41
N GLY A 292 -10.57 -3.28 -4.23
CA GLY A 292 -11.67 -4.12 -4.71
C GLY A 292 -12.59 -3.47 -5.75
N ASN A 293 -12.33 -2.22 -6.15
CA ASN A 293 -13.03 -1.55 -7.24
C ASN A 293 -12.30 -1.77 -8.56
N LYS A 294 -13.05 -1.96 -9.63
CA LYS A 294 -12.52 -2.22 -10.97
C LYS A 294 -12.89 -1.09 -11.93
N PHE A 295 -11.90 -0.63 -12.70
CA PHE A 295 -12.03 0.39 -13.74
C PHE A 295 -11.52 -0.18 -15.06
N ASP A 296 -12.28 0.02 -16.14
CA ASP A 296 -11.93 -0.49 -17.47
C ASP A 296 -11.88 0.67 -18.49
N VAL A 297 -10.81 0.73 -19.27
CA VAL A 297 -10.63 1.70 -20.36
C VAL A 297 -10.08 1.03 -21.61
N VAL A 298 -10.09 1.76 -22.72
CA VAL A 298 -9.48 1.31 -23.98
C VAL A 298 -8.40 2.31 -24.35
N ALA A 299 -7.19 1.81 -24.60
CA ALA A 299 -6.08 2.65 -25.03
C ALA A 299 -6.34 3.27 -26.41
N ASP A 300 -5.89 4.50 -26.60
CA ASP A 300 -6.07 5.24 -27.84
C ASP A 300 -5.23 4.65 -29.01
N ALA A 301 -5.29 5.30 -30.18
CA ALA A 301 -4.55 4.88 -31.37
C ALA A 301 -3.02 4.99 -31.23
N SER A 302 -2.53 5.71 -30.23
CA SER A 302 -1.12 5.83 -29.86
C SER A 302 -0.75 4.95 -28.66
N GLY A 303 -1.70 4.20 -28.09
CA GLY A 303 -1.49 3.34 -26.95
C GLY A 303 -1.61 4.04 -25.59
N ASN A 304 -2.02 5.30 -25.53
CA ASN A 304 -2.20 6.01 -24.26
C ASN A 304 -3.55 5.66 -23.64
N PHE A 305 -3.58 5.57 -22.31
CA PHE A 305 -4.81 5.43 -21.55
C PHE A 305 -4.76 6.25 -20.26
N GLU A 306 -5.92 6.49 -19.69
CA GLU A 306 -6.12 7.29 -18.50
C GLU A 306 -7.22 6.67 -17.64
N PHE A 307 -7.02 6.62 -16.33
CA PHE A 307 -8.03 6.30 -15.34
C PHE A 307 -8.29 7.52 -14.46
N GLU A 308 -9.53 8.00 -14.43
CA GLU A 308 -10.00 9.01 -13.49
C GLU A 308 -10.62 8.31 -12.27
N LEU A 309 -10.02 8.52 -11.10
CA LEU A 309 -10.47 7.93 -9.83
C LEU A 309 -11.18 9.00 -9.00
N ASP A 310 -12.50 9.11 -9.19
CA ASP A 310 -13.36 10.09 -8.51
C ASP A 310 -13.53 9.84 -7.00
N SER A 311 -13.27 8.62 -6.55
CA SER A 311 -13.39 8.25 -5.13
C SER A 311 -12.40 9.02 -4.27
N GLU A 312 -12.85 9.42 -3.08
CA GLU A 312 -11.96 9.94 -2.05
C GLU A 312 -11.24 8.78 -1.35
N PHE A 313 -9.91 8.82 -1.35
CA PHE A 313 -9.04 7.87 -0.69
C PHE A 313 -8.63 8.40 0.69
N VAL A 314 -8.45 7.49 1.63
CA VAL A 314 -7.88 7.80 2.96
C VAL A 314 -6.38 7.61 2.87
N ASP A 315 -5.60 8.31 3.69
CA ASP A 315 -4.17 8.07 3.77
C ASP A 315 -3.85 6.58 4.02
N GLY A 316 -2.94 6.04 3.22
CA GLY A 316 -2.58 4.64 3.26
C GLY A 316 -1.94 4.12 1.98
N GLU A 317 -1.58 2.84 2.03
CA GLU A 317 -1.05 2.09 0.89
C GLU A 317 -2.18 1.34 0.18
N TYR A 318 -2.22 1.46 -1.14
CA TYR A 318 -3.18 0.80 -2.02
C TYR A 318 -2.41 -0.06 -3.03
N GLU A 319 -2.56 -1.38 -2.93
CA GLU A 319 -2.11 -2.27 -3.99
C GLU A 319 -3.02 -2.09 -5.21
N ILE A 320 -2.41 -1.75 -6.33
CA ILE A 320 -3.09 -1.64 -7.62
C ILE A 320 -2.64 -2.77 -8.53
N LEU A 321 -3.59 -3.43 -9.19
CA LEU A 321 -3.34 -4.41 -10.23
C LEU A 321 -3.76 -3.82 -11.57
N ILE A 322 -2.83 -3.75 -12.52
CA ILE A 322 -3.11 -3.26 -13.87
C ILE A 322 -2.93 -4.43 -14.83
N GLU A 323 -3.95 -4.65 -15.66
CA GLU A 323 -3.99 -5.69 -16.67
C GLU A 323 -4.32 -5.08 -18.03
N SER A 324 -3.78 -5.63 -19.11
CA SER A 324 -4.18 -5.26 -20.46
C SER A 324 -4.27 -6.45 -21.39
N VAL A 325 -5.21 -6.40 -22.32
CA VAL A 325 -5.41 -7.40 -23.36
C VAL A 325 -5.46 -6.71 -24.72
N ASP A 326 -4.53 -7.04 -25.60
CA ASP A 326 -4.46 -6.47 -26.95
C ASP A 326 -5.51 -7.08 -27.91
N THR A 327 -5.62 -6.54 -29.12
CA THR A 327 -6.57 -7.02 -30.13
C THR A 327 -6.29 -8.44 -30.63
N ASN A 328 -5.09 -8.95 -30.38
CA ASN A 328 -4.64 -10.30 -30.72
C ASN A 328 -4.80 -11.28 -29.54
N GLY A 329 -5.27 -10.81 -28.38
CA GLY A 329 -5.44 -11.60 -27.18
C GLY A 329 -4.17 -11.80 -26.36
N GLN A 330 -3.11 -11.02 -26.60
CA GLN A 330 -1.92 -11.02 -25.75
C GLN A 330 -2.20 -10.22 -24.49
N GLU A 331 -1.80 -10.79 -23.35
CA GLU A 331 -2.05 -10.22 -22.03
C GLU A 331 -0.75 -9.68 -21.41
N ALA A 332 -0.85 -8.60 -20.65
CA ALA A 332 0.21 -8.07 -19.80
C ALA A 332 -0.38 -7.60 -18.47
N ALA A 333 0.30 -7.85 -17.36
CA ALA A 333 -0.15 -7.45 -16.04
C ALA A 333 1.01 -7.14 -15.10
N PHE A 334 0.80 -6.21 -14.15
CA PHE A 334 1.68 -6.00 -13.01
C PHE A 334 0.93 -5.38 -11.84
N SER A 335 1.48 -5.58 -10.63
CA SER A 335 1.04 -4.87 -9.42
C SER A 335 1.99 -3.75 -9.04
N LYS A 336 1.45 -2.70 -8.42
CA LYS A 336 2.21 -1.60 -7.84
C LYS A 336 1.54 -1.11 -6.55
N VAL A 337 2.28 -0.43 -5.69
CA VAL A 337 1.71 0.24 -4.52
C VAL A 337 1.59 1.73 -4.82
N LEU A 338 0.37 2.25 -4.68
CA LEU A 338 0.07 3.67 -4.63
C LEU A 338 -0.02 4.08 -3.17
N VAL A 339 0.63 5.17 -2.78
CA VAL A 339 0.55 5.71 -1.43
C VAL A 339 -0.19 7.04 -1.47
N ILE A 340 -1.28 7.13 -0.71
CA ILE A 340 -1.97 8.39 -0.43
C ILE A 340 -1.45 8.90 0.90
N ASP A 341 -0.89 10.10 0.90
CA ASP A 341 -0.35 10.77 2.08
C ASP A 341 -0.68 12.27 2.04
N THR A 342 -1.74 12.64 2.74
CA THR A 342 -2.17 14.04 2.90
C THR A 342 -1.57 14.72 4.14
N VAL A 343 -0.75 14.00 4.93
CA VAL A 343 -0.16 14.55 6.15
C VAL A 343 1.04 15.41 5.78
N ALA A 344 0.97 16.70 6.13
CA ALA A 344 2.12 17.58 5.96
C ALA A 344 3.26 17.17 6.92
N PRO A 345 4.52 17.21 6.46
CA PRO A 345 5.66 16.91 7.31
C PRO A 345 5.75 17.90 8.48
N ASP A 346 6.23 17.42 9.62
CA ASP A 346 6.55 18.29 10.76
C ASP A 346 7.59 19.34 10.38
N ALA A 347 7.54 20.49 11.05
CA ALA A 347 8.52 21.55 10.83
C ALA A 347 9.94 21.01 11.13
N PRO A 348 10.90 21.15 10.20
CA PRO A 348 12.25 20.65 10.44
C PRO A 348 12.89 21.41 11.61
N SER A 349 13.57 20.69 12.49
CA SER A 349 14.42 21.31 13.49
C SER A 349 15.63 21.95 12.82
N VAL A 350 16.16 23.02 13.41
CA VAL A 350 17.34 23.72 12.90
C VAL A 350 18.23 24.16 14.06
N ALA A 351 19.51 23.93 13.90
CA ALA A 351 20.56 24.39 14.78
C ALA A 351 21.77 24.87 13.96
N LEU A 352 22.62 25.66 14.60
CA LEU A 352 23.96 25.93 14.10
C LEU A 352 24.80 24.66 14.33
N SER A 353 25.62 24.27 13.36
CA SER A 353 26.48 23.09 13.55
C SER A 353 27.50 23.32 14.66
N ASP A 354 28.00 22.24 15.27
CA ASP A 354 29.00 22.31 16.34
C ASP A 354 30.29 23.01 15.88
N GLU A 355 30.67 22.84 14.62
CA GLU A 355 31.85 23.47 14.01
C GLU A 355 31.64 24.96 13.77
N SER A 356 30.41 25.36 13.42
CA SER A 356 30.06 26.76 13.14
C SER A 356 29.60 27.53 14.38
N ASP A 357 29.32 26.87 15.51
CA ASP A 357 28.97 27.52 16.80
C ASP A 357 30.22 28.06 17.52
N THR A 358 30.80 29.15 17.00
CA THR A 358 32.03 29.74 17.55
C THR A 358 31.74 30.67 18.71
N GLY A 359 32.61 30.69 19.74
CA GLY A 359 32.45 31.56 20.90
C GLY A 359 31.83 30.83 22.08
N ILE A 360 30.70 31.32 22.61
CA ILE A 360 29.96 30.66 23.69
C ILE A 360 29.00 29.65 23.04
N LYS A 361 29.16 28.37 23.37
CA LYS A 361 28.31 27.32 22.80
C LYS A 361 26.82 27.52 23.15
N PHE A 362 25.95 27.23 22.19
CA PHE A 362 24.49 27.23 22.28
C PHE A 362 23.84 28.59 22.59
N ASP A 363 24.56 29.70 22.44
CA ASP A 363 24.01 31.05 22.59
C ASP A 363 23.35 31.59 21.29
N LYS A 364 23.41 30.80 20.21
CA LYS A 364 22.92 31.10 18.85
C LYS A 364 23.69 32.22 18.15
N LEU A 365 24.90 32.52 18.60
CA LEU A 365 25.79 33.51 17.98
C LEU A 365 26.98 32.81 17.32
N THR A 366 27.49 33.39 16.25
CA THR A 366 28.71 32.91 15.61
C THR A 366 29.48 34.03 14.92
N TYR A 367 30.80 33.88 14.92
CA TYR A 367 31.75 34.68 14.16
C TYR A 367 32.08 34.03 12.81
N ASP A 368 31.64 32.78 12.58
CA ASP A 368 31.74 32.11 11.29
C ASP A 368 30.90 32.88 10.26
N ASN A 369 31.55 33.30 9.16
CA ASN A 369 30.91 34.04 8.09
C ASN A 369 30.32 33.15 6.99
N LYS A 370 30.54 31.82 7.08
CA LYS A 370 29.94 30.80 6.23
C LYS A 370 29.46 29.61 7.05
N PRO A 371 28.56 29.86 8.03
CA PRO A 371 28.14 28.84 8.97
C PRO A 371 27.41 27.69 8.28
N PHE A 372 27.61 26.50 8.82
CA PHE A 372 26.76 25.34 8.58
C PHE A 372 25.58 25.36 9.55
N PHE A 373 24.40 25.10 9.01
CA PHE A 373 23.20 24.78 9.79
C PHE A 373 22.85 23.33 9.54
N ASN A 374 22.42 22.63 10.58
CA ASN A 374 21.98 21.26 10.51
C ASN A 374 20.66 21.08 11.28
N GLY A 375 20.05 19.93 11.09
CA GLY A 375 18.79 19.64 11.73
C GLY A 375 18.25 18.28 11.39
N LYS A 376 17.05 18.03 11.90
CA LYS A 376 16.24 16.87 11.58
C LYS A 376 14.95 17.26 10.87
N GLY A 377 14.47 16.39 9.99
CA GLY A 377 13.17 16.49 9.33
C GLY A 377 12.74 15.12 8.82
N GLU A 378 11.59 15.06 8.18
CA GLU A 378 11.12 13.83 7.54
C GLU A 378 11.97 13.49 6.31
N ALA A 379 12.41 12.24 6.18
CA ALA A 379 13.28 11.78 5.11
C ALA A 379 12.69 12.04 3.71
N GLY A 380 13.53 12.40 2.74
CA GLY A 380 13.09 12.67 1.37
C GLY A 380 12.42 14.03 1.15
N THR A 381 12.00 14.73 2.21
CA THR A 381 11.44 16.06 2.10
C THR A 381 12.49 17.12 1.74
N THR A 382 12.03 18.26 1.23
CA THR A 382 12.89 19.43 0.93
C THR A 382 12.79 20.47 2.04
N VAL A 383 13.93 20.83 2.64
CA VAL A 383 14.03 21.94 3.59
C VAL A 383 14.33 23.24 2.84
N VAL A 384 13.51 24.26 3.08
CA VAL A 384 13.77 25.63 2.62
C VAL A 384 14.23 26.47 3.81
N PHE A 385 15.54 26.69 3.91
CA PHE A 385 16.13 27.49 4.97
C PHE A 385 16.19 28.97 4.58
N ALA A 386 15.66 29.87 5.41
CA ALA A 386 15.66 31.29 5.16
C ALA A 386 16.50 32.06 6.19
N ILE A 387 17.49 32.82 5.73
CA ILE A 387 18.33 33.69 6.57
C ILE A 387 18.52 35.05 5.90
N ALA A 388 18.29 36.13 6.65
CA ALA A 388 18.36 37.51 6.14
C ALA A 388 17.58 37.75 4.82
N GLY A 389 16.45 37.05 4.66
CA GLY A 389 15.60 37.14 3.45
C GLY A 389 16.06 36.29 2.27
N ARG A 390 17.21 35.61 2.35
CA ARG A 390 17.69 34.66 1.32
C ARG A 390 17.20 33.26 1.62
N LYS A 391 16.86 32.51 0.57
CA LYS A 391 16.41 31.12 0.68
C LYS A 391 17.47 30.17 0.15
N TYR A 392 17.77 29.15 0.92
CA TYR A 392 18.62 28.04 0.59
C TYR A 392 17.78 26.77 0.64
N LYS A 393 18.10 25.77 -0.20
CA LYS A 393 17.39 24.50 -0.24
C LYS A 393 18.34 23.35 0.00
N THR A 394 17.90 22.37 0.77
CA THR A 394 18.55 21.08 0.93
C THR A 394 17.48 20.00 1.05
N SER A 395 17.86 18.74 0.93
CA SER A 395 16.96 17.61 1.13
C SER A 395 17.32 16.89 2.42
N VAL A 396 16.30 16.37 3.10
CA VAL A 396 16.49 15.50 4.26
C VAL A 396 16.91 14.12 3.76
N LYS A 397 17.99 13.60 4.32
CA LYS A 397 18.52 12.26 4.03
C LYS A 397 17.63 11.19 4.66
N GLU A 398 17.86 9.92 4.31
CA GLU A 398 17.14 8.79 4.92
C GLU A 398 17.37 8.64 6.43
N ASP A 399 18.49 9.14 6.96
CA ASP A 399 18.76 9.17 8.40
C ASP A 399 18.07 10.33 9.14
N GLU A 400 17.07 10.95 8.48
CA GLU A 400 16.32 12.12 8.96
C GLU A 400 17.17 13.37 9.18
N THR A 401 18.42 13.41 8.74
CA THR A 401 19.29 14.58 8.91
C THR A 401 19.39 15.43 7.66
N TRP A 402 19.61 16.72 7.86
CA TRP A 402 19.96 17.64 6.78
C TRP A 402 21.07 18.60 7.25
N GLU A 403 21.82 19.10 6.28
CA GLU A 403 22.87 20.10 6.50
C GLU A 403 22.87 21.09 5.33
N ILE A 404 23.17 22.35 5.62
CA ILE A 404 23.30 23.41 4.62
C ILE A 404 24.33 24.45 5.04
N GLN A 405 25.23 24.82 4.12
CA GLN A 405 26.19 25.90 4.34
C GLN A 405 25.66 27.21 3.78
N ILE A 406 25.81 28.31 4.54
CA ILE A 406 25.52 29.64 4.03
C ILE A 406 26.74 30.17 3.29
N THR A 407 26.64 30.27 1.97
CA THR A 407 27.77 30.59 1.09
C THR A 407 27.88 32.07 0.73
N GLU A 408 26.83 32.86 0.94
CA GLU A 408 26.74 34.25 0.45
C GLU A 408 26.07 35.19 1.47
N ARG A 409 26.63 36.40 1.60
CA ARG A 409 26.10 37.50 2.43
C ARG A 409 25.16 38.40 1.66
#